data_AF-A0AA39YQ19-F1
#
_entry.id   AF-A0AA39YQ19-F1
#
_cell.length_a   1.000
_cell.length_b   1.000
_cell.length_c   1.000
_cell.angle_alpha   90.00
_cell.angle_beta   90.00
_cell.angle_gamma   90.00
#
_symmetry.space_group_name_H-M   'P 1'
#
loop_
_entity.id
_entity.type
_entity.pdbx_description
1 polymer ?
#
loop_
_entity_poly.entity_id
_entity_poly.type
_entity_poly.pdbx_seq_one_letter_code
_entity_poly.pdbx_strand_id
1 'polypeptide(L)'
;MTEFVRSTPQIGTARRCGLFSASSTIELNLFRQPSPSIYSAKSALVDYYKLHDAVDFFVTKWMDDLCGSLPSDYGRDLLMWLCISSVFRINKIFSVVTKVAAENAPGKIPSQGLPISPDTIDKLNMQRAAALNEVSELLETVKSGFMSGVSDGYSTNGCSIECRAHLLGSLMVQTYDSKLRNPGTPELPYPGYSVSEILEKVRAIQDPEREWHRPPSGSYSCSCLFSLKSPIQSRLPMVVNKITGLTRP
;
A
#
# COMPACT_ATOMS: atom_id res chain seq x y z
N MET A 1 8.69 40.46 -3.48
CA MET A 1 9.37 39.33 -4.13
C MET A 1 10.26 38.68 -3.09
N THR A 2 9.75 37.62 -2.48
CA THR A 2 10.41 36.87 -1.41
C THR A 2 10.14 35.41 -1.72
N GLU A 3 11.11 34.75 -2.33
CA GLU A 3 11.06 33.32 -2.65
C GLU A 3 11.27 32.51 -1.38
N PHE A 4 10.23 31.77 -0.99
CA PHE A 4 10.25 30.82 0.11
C PHE A 4 10.70 29.46 -0.47
N VAL A 5 11.99 29.14 -0.30
CA VAL A 5 12.55 27.82 -0.64
C VAL A 5 11.92 26.78 0.28
N ARG A 6 11.13 25.86 -0.28
CA ARG A 6 10.54 24.72 0.44
C ARG A 6 11.60 23.65 0.66
N SER A 7 11.93 23.43 1.93
CA SER A 7 12.72 22.31 2.43
C SER A 7 11.97 20.99 2.22
N THR A 8 12.59 20.05 1.52
CA THR A 8 12.19 18.64 1.46
C THR A 8 12.59 17.91 2.75
N PRO A 9 11.74 17.05 3.34
CA PRO A 9 12.12 16.26 4.50
C PRO A 9 12.96 15.05 4.06
N GLN A 10 14.23 15.05 4.48
CA GLN A 10 15.15 13.93 4.38
C GLN A 10 14.63 12.78 5.26
N ILE A 11 14.20 11.68 4.62
CA ILE A 11 13.82 10.44 5.29
C ILE A 11 15.10 9.74 5.78
N GLY A 12 15.05 9.33 7.05
CA GLY A 12 16.18 8.89 7.85
C GLY A 12 17.00 7.77 7.23
N THR A 13 18.31 8.01 7.26
CA THR A 13 19.40 7.07 7.03
C THR A 13 19.20 5.71 7.70
N ALA A 14 19.31 4.65 6.89
CA ALA A 14 19.45 3.27 7.34
C ALA A 14 20.64 3.13 8.30
N ARG A 15 20.39 2.64 9.51
CA ARG A 15 21.43 2.34 10.49
C ARG A 15 22.09 0.99 10.16
N ARG A 16 23.40 1.08 9.93
CA ARG A 16 24.50 0.12 10.15
C ARG A 16 24.14 -1.25 10.73
N CYS A 17 24.59 -2.30 10.04
CA CYS A 17 25.02 -3.55 10.66
C CYS A 17 26.56 -3.65 10.59
N GLY A 18 27.19 -3.85 11.76
CA GLY A 18 28.48 -4.53 11.93
C GLY A 18 29.77 -3.89 11.39
N LEU A 19 30.64 -3.43 12.30
CA LEU A 19 32.00 -2.97 12.02
C LEU A 19 32.91 -4.10 11.52
N PHE A 20 33.70 -3.84 10.48
CA PHE A 20 35.04 -4.41 10.33
C PHE A 20 36.08 -3.29 10.29
N SER A 21 37.04 -3.40 11.20
CA SER A 21 38.20 -2.55 11.38
C SER A 21 39.05 -2.49 10.10
N ALA A 22 39.26 -1.30 9.56
CA ALA A 22 40.17 -1.09 8.44
C ALA A 22 41.61 -1.17 8.94
N SER A 23 42.36 -2.17 8.46
CA SER A 23 43.82 -2.05 8.33
C SER A 23 44.13 -2.00 6.84
N SER A 24 44.86 -0.95 6.49
CA SER A 24 45.19 -0.44 5.18
C SER A 24 45.74 -1.51 4.24
N THR A 25 45.23 -1.62 3.01
CA THR A 25 46.01 -1.69 1.75
C THR A 25 45.05 -1.46 0.56
N ILE A 26 45.55 -0.69 -0.39
CA ILE A 26 45.02 -0.27 -1.70
C ILE A 26 44.19 -1.37 -2.41
N GLU A 27 42.91 -1.12 -2.73
CA GLU A 27 42.11 -1.98 -3.63
C GLU A 27 41.10 -1.13 -4.42
N LEU A 28 41.00 -1.43 -5.72
CA LEU A 28 40.14 -0.84 -6.73
C LEU A 28 38.65 -1.12 -6.44
N ASN A 29 38.03 -0.41 -5.51
CA ASN A 29 36.61 -0.58 -5.21
C ASN A 29 35.70 0.26 -6.12
N LEU A 30 35.69 -0.07 -7.40
CA LEU A 30 34.45 0.00 -8.20
C LEU A 30 33.58 -1.23 -7.84
N PHE A 31 33.16 -1.34 -6.58
CA PHE A 31 32.16 -2.34 -6.18
C PHE A 31 30.81 -1.88 -6.72
N ARG A 32 30.57 -2.16 -8.01
CA ARG A 32 29.22 -2.20 -8.56
C ARG A 32 28.49 -3.31 -7.82
N GLN A 33 27.62 -2.94 -6.89
CA GLN A 33 26.77 -3.92 -6.21
C GLN A 33 26.04 -4.75 -7.27
N PRO A 34 26.15 -6.08 -7.24
CA PRO A 34 25.54 -6.94 -8.25
C PRO A 34 24.01 -6.76 -8.26
N SER A 35 23.42 -6.64 -9.45
CA SER A 35 21.99 -6.37 -9.58
C SER A 35 21.15 -7.55 -9.09
N PRO A 36 19.95 -7.30 -8.51
CA PRO A 36 19.05 -8.36 -8.02
C PRO A 36 18.73 -9.46 -9.05
N SER A 37 18.76 -9.11 -10.34
CA SER A 37 18.54 -10.05 -11.45
C SER A 37 19.47 -11.27 -11.45
N ILE A 38 20.75 -11.09 -11.11
CA ILE A 38 21.73 -12.19 -11.11
C ILE A 38 21.38 -13.20 -10.01
N TYR A 39 20.97 -12.72 -8.83
CA TYR A 39 20.60 -13.58 -7.72
C TYR A 39 19.24 -14.23 -7.92
N SER A 40 18.28 -13.55 -8.56
CA SER A 40 17.01 -14.17 -8.95
C SER A 40 17.23 -15.33 -9.93
N ALA A 41 18.16 -15.21 -10.88
CA ALA A 41 18.54 -16.30 -11.76
C ALA A 41 19.18 -17.48 -10.99
N LYS A 42 20.07 -17.19 -10.03
CA LYS A 42 20.62 -18.22 -9.12
C LYS A 42 19.52 -18.92 -8.32
N SER A 43 18.57 -18.17 -7.76
CA SER A 43 17.41 -18.73 -7.04
C SER A 43 16.58 -19.66 -7.90
N ALA A 44 16.34 -19.30 -9.16
CA ALA A 44 15.62 -20.16 -10.11
C ALA A 44 16.35 -21.48 -10.37
N LEU A 45 17.68 -21.45 -10.52
CA LEU A 45 18.49 -22.67 -10.68
C LEU A 45 18.50 -23.52 -9.41
N VAL A 46 18.63 -22.91 -8.24
CA VAL A 46 18.62 -23.59 -6.93
C VAL A 46 17.29 -24.32 -6.73
N ASP A 47 16.17 -23.66 -6.99
CA ASP A 47 14.86 -24.29 -6.86
C ASP A 47 14.63 -25.38 -7.92
N TYR A 48 15.08 -25.16 -9.17
CA TYR A 48 14.95 -26.15 -10.25
C TYR A 48 15.71 -27.44 -9.96
N TYR A 49 16.98 -27.33 -9.53
CA TYR A 49 17.84 -28.49 -9.21
C TYR A 49 17.72 -28.96 -7.76
N LYS A 50 16.85 -28.33 -6.95
CA LYS A 50 16.67 -28.62 -5.52
C LYS A 50 17.96 -28.56 -4.69
N LEU A 51 18.87 -27.64 -5.04
CA LEU A 51 20.20 -27.49 -4.42
C LEU A 51 20.22 -26.62 -3.15
N HIS A 52 19.12 -26.59 -2.39
CA HIS A 52 18.96 -25.66 -1.26
C HIS A 52 20.08 -25.80 -0.22
N ASP A 53 20.40 -27.04 0.19
CA ASP A 53 21.40 -27.30 1.23
C ASP A 53 22.83 -27.01 0.72
N ALA A 54 23.10 -27.25 -0.56
CA ALA A 54 24.41 -27.06 -1.16
C ALA A 54 24.80 -25.57 -1.27
N VAL A 55 23.81 -24.67 -1.34
CA VAL A 55 24.05 -23.23 -1.50
C VAL A 55 23.82 -22.43 -0.23
N ASP A 56 23.33 -23.05 0.85
CA ASP A 56 22.95 -22.37 2.10
C ASP A 56 24.10 -21.53 2.66
N PHE A 57 25.33 -22.06 2.62
CA PHE A 57 26.54 -21.35 3.04
C PHE A 57 26.81 -20.04 2.26
N PHE A 58 26.37 -19.96 0.99
CA PHE A 58 26.58 -18.77 0.16
C PHE A 58 25.46 -17.73 0.31
N VAL A 59 24.31 -18.09 0.89
CA VAL A 59 23.14 -17.21 1.02
C VAL A 59 23.47 -15.97 1.83
N THR A 60 24.20 -16.11 2.94
CA THR A 60 24.59 -14.97 3.79
C THR A 60 25.40 -13.95 3.01
N LYS A 61 26.40 -14.39 2.24
CA LYS A 61 27.23 -13.51 1.41
C LYS A 61 26.41 -12.81 0.33
N TRP A 62 25.53 -13.56 -0.34
CA TRP A 62 24.63 -12.99 -1.36
C TRP A 62 23.70 -11.94 -0.77
N MET A 63 23.27 -12.12 0.48
CA MET A 63 22.45 -11.14 1.20
C MET A 63 23.22 -9.89 1.57
N ASP A 64 24.47 -10.01 2.00
CA ASP A 64 25.32 -8.84 2.27
C ASP A 64 25.53 -8.00 1.01
N ASP A 65 25.72 -8.65 -0.15
CA ASP A 65 25.85 -7.98 -1.46
C ASP A 65 24.53 -7.28 -1.92
N LEU A 66 23.39 -7.72 -1.40
CA LEU A 66 22.06 -7.23 -1.79
C LEU A 66 21.43 -6.28 -0.75
N CYS A 67 22.05 -6.15 0.43
CA CYS A 67 21.52 -5.38 1.56
C CYS A 67 21.65 -3.87 1.29
N GLY A 68 20.62 -3.30 0.66
CA GLY A 68 20.57 -1.87 0.34
C GLY A 68 19.58 -1.48 -0.75
N SER A 69 19.02 -2.46 -1.48
CA SER A 69 18.18 -2.21 -2.67
C SER A 69 16.79 -2.85 -2.59
N LEU A 70 16.16 -2.87 -1.42
CA LEU A 70 14.79 -3.35 -1.28
C LEU A 70 13.82 -2.38 -1.97
N PRO A 71 13.03 -2.83 -2.96
CA PRO A 71 12.13 -1.96 -3.69
C PRO A 71 10.92 -1.55 -2.84
N SER A 72 10.55 -0.27 -2.94
CA SER A 72 9.35 0.31 -2.32
C SER A 72 8.08 0.10 -3.16
N ASP A 73 8.23 -0.20 -4.45
CA ASP A 73 7.15 -0.22 -5.42
C ASP A 73 7.05 -1.56 -6.13
N TYR A 74 5.87 -1.82 -6.69
CA TYR A 74 5.63 -3.02 -7.48
C TYR A 74 6.33 -2.93 -8.84
N GLY A 75 7.08 -3.99 -9.18
CA GLY A 75 7.79 -4.07 -10.45
C GLY A 75 8.64 -5.33 -10.53
N ARG A 76 9.50 -5.36 -11.56
CA ARG A 76 10.39 -6.50 -11.82
C ARG A 76 11.29 -6.81 -10.62
N ASP A 77 11.90 -5.79 -10.03
CA ASP A 77 12.84 -5.97 -8.93
C ASP A 77 12.15 -6.52 -7.68
N LEU A 78 10.91 -6.09 -7.40
CA LEU A 78 10.12 -6.62 -6.28
C LEU A 78 9.81 -8.11 -6.47
N LEU A 79 9.43 -8.52 -7.69
CA LEU A 79 9.17 -9.92 -8.00
C LEU A 79 10.45 -10.77 -7.92
N MET A 80 11.60 -10.21 -8.31
CA MET A 80 12.90 -10.85 -8.13
C MET A 80 13.22 -11.05 -6.65
N TRP A 81 13.01 -10.05 -5.81
CA TRP A 81 13.21 -10.16 -4.37
C TRP A 81 12.23 -11.11 -3.69
N LEU A 82 10.98 -11.16 -4.17
CA LEU A 82 9.98 -12.14 -3.73
C LEU A 82 10.45 -13.56 -4.05
N CYS A 83 10.98 -13.80 -5.25
CA CYS A 83 11.59 -15.06 -5.64
C CYS A 83 12.80 -15.42 -4.76
N ILE A 84 13.77 -14.51 -4.61
CA ILE A 84 14.99 -14.73 -3.82
C ILE A 84 14.64 -15.09 -2.37
N SER A 85 13.80 -14.27 -1.73
CA SER A 85 13.40 -14.46 -0.34
C SER A 85 12.52 -15.69 -0.13
N SER A 86 11.72 -16.08 -1.14
CA SER A 86 10.96 -17.32 -1.12
C SER A 86 11.87 -18.54 -1.19
N VAL A 87 12.80 -18.61 -2.16
CA VAL A 87 13.68 -19.78 -2.33
C VAL A 87 14.62 -19.96 -1.13
N PHE A 88 15.26 -18.87 -0.68
CA PHE A 88 16.24 -18.91 0.41
C PHE A 88 15.64 -18.75 1.82
N ARG A 89 14.31 -18.79 1.96
CA ARG A 89 13.61 -18.76 3.26
C ARG A 89 13.94 -17.54 4.13
N ILE A 90 14.03 -16.36 3.52
CA ILE A 90 14.43 -15.13 4.20
C ILE A 90 13.19 -14.38 4.71
N ASN A 91 12.65 -14.86 5.84
CA ASN A 91 11.33 -14.44 6.35
C ASN A 91 11.13 -12.92 6.47
N LYS A 92 12.14 -12.18 6.95
CA LYS A 92 12.05 -10.71 7.09
C LYS A 92 11.86 -10.02 5.74
N ILE A 93 12.66 -10.41 4.74
CA ILE A 93 12.59 -9.86 3.39
C ILE A 93 11.28 -10.29 2.73
N PHE A 94 10.93 -11.57 2.84
CA PHE A 94 9.71 -12.14 2.29
C PHE A 94 8.47 -11.42 2.79
N SER A 95 8.38 -11.15 4.09
CA SER A 95 7.28 -10.39 4.70
C SER A 95 7.20 -8.97 4.14
N VAL A 96 8.32 -8.25 4.04
CA VAL A 96 8.34 -6.89 3.48
C VAL A 96 7.89 -6.87 2.02
N VAL A 97 8.47 -7.72 1.17
CA VAL A 97 8.19 -7.69 -0.27
C VAL A 97 6.79 -8.21 -0.62
N THR A 98 6.26 -9.15 0.16
CA THR A 98 4.86 -9.60 0.02
C THR A 98 3.88 -8.51 0.42
N LYS A 99 4.17 -7.75 1.48
CA LYS A 99 3.35 -6.59 1.85
C LYS A 99 3.33 -5.54 0.73
N VAL A 100 4.50 -5.13 0.25
CA VAL A 100 4.62 -4.17 -0.86
C VAL A 100 3.90 -4.68 -2.10
N ALA A 101 4.00 -5.98 -2.41
CA ALA A 101 3.30 -6.55 -3.56
C ALA A 101 1.77 -6.49 -3.40
N ALA A 102 1.24 -6.83 -2.23
CA ALA A 102 -0.20 -6.76 -1.97
C ALA A 102 -0.73 -5.31 -2.03
N GLU A 103 0.05 -4.33 -1.55
CA GLU A 103 -0.32 -2.91 -1.55
C GLU A 103 -0.25 -2.29 -2.95
N ASN A 104 0.84 -2.52 -3.67
CA ASN A 104 1.22 -1.73 -4.84
C ASN A 104 1.00 -2.44 -6.18
N ALA A 105 0.67 -3.74 -6.21
CA ALA A 105 0.38 -4.42 -7.47
C ALA A 105 -0.81 -3.75 -8.20
N PRO A 106 -0.67 -3.37 -9.48
CA PRO A 106 -1.75 -2.71 -10.22
C PRO A 106 -2.82 -3.69 -10.74
N GLY A 107 -2.70 -4.98 -10.44
CA GLY A 107 -3.56 -6.03 -10.99
C GLY A 107 -3.21 -7.38 -10.40
N LYS A 108 -3.51 -8.47 -11.13
CA LYS A 108 -3.14 -9.83 -10.70
C LYS A 108 -1.64 -9.93 -10.64
N ILE A 109 -1.14 -10.41 -9.52
CA ILE A 109 0.25 -10.83 -9.44
C ILE A 109 0.34 -12.16 -10.20
N PRO A 110 1.13 -12.24 -11.29
CA PRO A 110 1.23 -13.44 -12.10
C PRO A 110 2.02 -14.53 -11.36
N SER A 111 1.62 -15.79 -11.55
CA SER A 111 2.36 -16.96 -11.06
C SER A 111 3.44 -17.45 -12.03
N GLN A 112 3.46 -16.95 -13.27
CA GLN A 112 4.23 -17.54 -14.35
C GLN A 112 5.69 -17.05 -14.36
N GLY A 113 6.63 -18.00 -14.41
CA GLY A 113 8.04 -17.76 -14.74
C GLY A 113 9.01 -17.56 -13.57
N LEU A 114 8.53 -17.61 -12.32
CA LEU A 114 9.39 -17.51 -11.13
C LEU A 114 9.16 -18.71 -10.19
N PRO A 115 10.19 -19.15 -9.44
CA PRO A 115 10.08 -20.21 -8.43
C PRO A 115 9.38 -19.67 -7.16
N ILE A 116 8.15 -19.17 -7.32
CA ILE A 116 7.28 -18.72 -6.23
C ILE A 116 6.13 -19.72 -6.16
N SER A 117 5.79 -20.20 -4.96
CA SER A 117 4.71 -21.18 -4.84
C SER A 117 3.37 -20.57 -5.29
N PRO A 118 2.53 -21.31 -6.01
CA PRO A 118 1.19 -20.85 -6.40
C PRO A 118 0.37 -20.37 -5.19
N ASP A 119 0.46 -21.09 -4.07
CA ASP A 119 -0.19 -20.72 -2.79
C ASP A 119 0.22 -19.33 -2.28
N THR A 120 1.50 -18.94 -2.45
CA THR A 120 1.94 -17.58 -2.08
C THR A 120 1.27 -16.53 -2.96
N ILE A 121 1.24 -16.78 -4.27
CA ILE A 121 0.64 -15.86 -5.25
C ILE A 121 -0.87 -15.73 -5.01
N ASP A 122 -1.55 -16.84 -4.72
CA ASP A 122 -2.97 -16.86 -4.43
C ASP A 122 -3.27 -16.07 -3.15
N LYS A 123 -2.51 -16.29 -2.07
CA LYS A 123 -2.63 -15.50 -0.83
C LYS A 123 -2.42 -14.00 -1.06
N LEU A 124 -1.43 -13.61 -1.86
CA LEU A 124 -1.19 -12.21 -2.20
C LEU A 124 -2.39 -11.60 -2.96
N ASN A 125 -2.89 -12.31 -3.97
CA ASN A 125 -4.04 -11.86 -4.75
C ASN A 125 -5.33 -11.81 -3.90
N MET A 126 -5.54 -12.76 -2.98
CA MET A 126 -6.66 -12.77 -2.04
C MET A 126 -6.58 -11.58 -1.08
N GLN A 127 -5.41 -11.32 -0.47
CA GLN A 127 -5.23 -10.20 0.44
C GLN A 127 -5.47 -8.85 -0.25
N ARG A 128 -4.96 -8.72 -1.48
CA ARG A 128 -5.22 -7.56 -2.34
C ARG A 128 -6.72 -7.39 -2.62
N ALA A 129 -7.41 -8.43 -3.05
CA ALA A 129 -8.84 -8.38 -3.34
C ALA A 129 -9.68 -8.04 -2.10
N ALA A 130 -9.34 -8.63 -0.95
CA ALA A 130 -9.97 -8.33 0.33
C ALA A 130 -9.82 -6.85 0.70
N ALA A 131 -8.61 -6.29 0.60
CA ALA A 131 -8.38 -4.87 0.91
C ALA A 131 -9.20 -3.93 0.00
N LEU A 132 -9.30 -4.23 -1.30
CA LEU A 132 -10.11 -3.45 -2.25
C LEU A 132 -11.61 -3.52 -1.94
N ASN A 133 -12.10 -4.71 -1.56
CA ASN A 133 -13.48 -4.90 -1.13
C ASN A 133 -13.77 -4.11 0.16
N GLU A 134 -12.86 -4.13 1.12
CA GLU A 134 -13.03 -3.38 2.38
C GLU A 134 -13.07 -1.86 2.17
N VAL A 135 -12.28 -1.31 1.25
CA VAL A 135 -12.41 0.11 0.89
C VAL A 135 -13.79 0.39 0.27
N SER A 136 -14.29 -0.52 -0.56
CA SER A 136 -15.61 -0.39 -1.17
C SER A 136 -16.72 -0.41 -0.11
N GLU A 137 -16.66 -1.36 0.82
CA GLU A 137 -17.59 -1.48 1.94
C GLU A 137 -17.53 -0.26 2.87
N LEU A 138 -16.34 0.31 3.09
CA LEU A 138 -16.19 1.56 3.84
C LEU A 138 -16.95 2.70 3.16
N LEU A 139 -16.77 2.90 1.85
CA LEU A 139 -17.47 3.96 1.12
C LEU A 139 -18.99 3.76 1.13
N GLU A 140 -19.48 2.52 0.99
CA GLU A 140 -20.91 2.21 1.10
C GLU A 140 -21.46 2.42 2.52
N THR A 141 -20.66 2.12 3.55
CA THR A 141 -21.02 2.40 4.94
C THR A 141 -21.17 3.90 5.18
N VAL A 142 -20.25 4.71 4.66
CA VAL A 142 -20.34 6.17 4.78
C VAL A 142 -21.57 6.71 4.04
N LYS A 143 -21.84 6.23 2.81
CA LYS A 143 -23.04 6.60 2.05
C LYS A 143 -24.34 6.25 2.80
N SER A 144 -24.43 5.04 3.34
CA SER A 144 -25.61 4.60 4.10
C SER A 144 -25.80 5.34 5.42
N GLY A 145 -24.70 5.75 6.06
CA GLY A 145 -24.73 6.68 7.21
C GLY A 145 -25.42 8.01 6.88
N PHE A 146 -25.08 8.63 5.74
CA PHE A 146 -25.74 9.86 5.30
C PHE A 146 -27.20 9.65 4.90
N MET A 147 -27.53 8.54 4.22
CA MET A 147 -28.91 8.22 3.82
C MET A 147 -29.82 8.00 5.04
N SER A 148 -29.38 7.19 6.01
CA SER A 148 -30.16 6.88 7.22
C SER A 148 -30.23 8.04 8.21
N GLY A 149 -29.18 8.86 8.29
CA GLY A 149 -29.07 9.95 9.27
C GLY A 149 -28.83 9.48 10.70
N VAL A 150 -28.62 8.18 10.92
CA VAL A 150 -28.26 7.62 12.21
C VAL A 150 -26.79 7.93 12.46
N SER A 151 -26.50 8.70 13.50
CA SER A 151 -25.13 8.87 13.99
C SER A 151 -24.68 7.58 14.66
N ASP A 152 -23.65 6.93 14.13
CA ASP A 152 -22.86 6.01 14.92
C ASP A 152 -21.92 6.83 15.81
N GLY A 153 -21.48 6.27 16.95
CA GLY A 153 -20.65 6.98 17.95
C GLY A 153 -19.31 7.55 17.44
N TYR A 154 -19.06 7.51 16.12
CA TYR A 154 -17.89 8.05 15.43
C TYR A 154 -18.20 9.26 14.52
N SER A 155 -19.47 9.57 14.20
CA SER A 155 -19.83 10.61 13.22
C SER A 155 -21.24 11.18 13.41
N THR A 156 -21.37 12.50 13.54
CA THR A 156 -22.65 13.19 13.28
C THR A 156 -22.83 13.26 11.76
N ASN A 157 -23.69 12.40 11.21
CA ASN A 157 -23.99 12.32 9.78
C ASN A 157 -24.79 13.54 9.31
N GLY A 158 -24.33 14.77 9.53
CA GLY A 158 -25.04 16.01 9.24
C GLY A 158 -26.13 16.37 10.25
N CYS A 159 -26.54 17.64 10.25
CA CYS A 159 -27.54 18.19 11.18
C CYS A 159 -28.97 18.24 10.63
N SER A 160 -29.14 18.13 9.31
CA SER A 160 -30.42 18.22 8.62
C SER A 160 -30.45 17.31 7.38
N ILE A 161 -31.63 17.17 6.76
CA ILE A 161 -31.76 16.40 5.51
C ILE A 161 -30.95 17.05 4.40
N GLU A 162 -30.97 18.36 4.29
CA GLU A 162 -30.22 19.15 3.31
C GLU A 162 -28.71 18.95 3.50
N CYS A 163 -28.23 18.94 4.75
CA CYS A 163 -26.85 18.63 5.08
C CYS A 163 -26.42 17.25 4.64
N ARG A 164 -27.26 16.25 4.91
CA ARG A 164 -27.00 14.88 4.49
C ARG A 164 -27.00 14.71 2.99
N ALA A 165 -27.98 15.31 2.31
CA ALA A 165 -28.07 15.28 0.86
C ALA A 165 -26.84 15.94 0.21
N HIS A 166 -26.37 17.07 0.75
CA HIS A 166 -25.20 17.75 0.24
C HIS A 166 -23.90 16.96 0.45
N LEU A 167 -23.69 16.42 1.66
CA LEU A 167 -22.55 15.54 1.97
C LEU A 167 -22.56 14.30 1.07
N LEU A 168 -23.70 13.62 0.97
CA LEU A 168 -23.86 12.45 0.12
C LEU A 168 -23.60 12.77 -1.36
N GLY A 169 -24.17 13.85 -1.87
CA GLY A 169 -23.98 14.30 -3.25
C GLY A 169 -22.51 14.60 -3.56
N SER A 170 -21.83 15.32 -2.66
CA SER A 170 -20.40 15.60 -2.83
C SER A 170 -19.55 14.34 -2.76
N LEU A 171 -19.83 13.42 -1.83
CA LEU A 171 -19.14 12.13 -1.77
C LEU A 171 -19.32 11.34 -3.07
N MET A 172 -20.53 11.30 -3.61
CA MET A 172 -20.82 10.61 -4.88
C MET A 172 -20.06 11.21 -6.06
N VAL A 173 -20.03 12.54 -6.18
CA VAL A 173 -19.28 13.26 -7.23
C VAL A 173 -17.79 12.99 -7.10
N GLN A 174 -17.19 13.20 -5.92
CA GLN A 174 -15.76 12.99 -5.71
C GLN A 174 -15.34 11.52 -5.93
N THR A 175 -16.18 10.56 -5.53
CA THR A 175 -15.96 9.13 -5.79
C THR A 175 -16.02 8.83 -7.29
N TYR A 176 -16.92 9.48 -8.02
CA TYR A 176 -17.02 9.34 -9.48
C TYR A 176 -15.78 9.91 -10.19
N ASP A 177 -15.41 11.15 -9.87
CA ASP A 177 -14.28 11.85 -10.50
C ASP A 177 -12.94 11.16 -10.23
N SER A 178 -12.80 10.59 -9.03
CA SER A 178 -11.62 9.82 -8.63
C SER A 178 -11.58 8.41 -9.23
N LYS A 179 -12.60 8.02 -10.01
CA LYS A 179 -12.78 6.65 -10.56
C LYS A 179 -12.81 5.58 -9.46
N LEU A 180 -13.32 5.95 -8.29
CA LEU A 180 -13.58 5.05 -7.16
C LEU A 180 -14.96 4.39 -7.25
N ARG A 181 -15.77 4.75 -8.26
CA ARG A 181 -17.07 4.13 -8.51
C ARG A 181 -16.87 2.71 -9.05
N ASN A 182 -17.36 1.73 -8.29
CA ASN A 182 -17.28 0.29 -8.56
C ASN A 182 -15.86 -0.29 -8.67
N PRO A 183 -15.20 -0.57 -7.53
CA PRO A 183 -14.39 -1.77 -7.40
C PRO A 183 -15.27 -3.02 -7.36
N GLY A 184 -16.61 -2.88 -7.30
CA GLY A 184 -17.57 -3.99 -7.24
C GLY A 184 -17.92 -4.66 -8.57
N THR A 185 -17.22 -4.40 -9.68
CA THR A 185 -17.26 -5.32 -10.83
C THR A 185 -16.25 -6.44 -10.57
N PRO A 186 -16.71 -7.68 -10.34
CA PRO A 186 -15.88 -8.81 -9.94
C PRO A 186 -15.11 -9.41 -11.13
N GLU A 187 -14.53 -8.58 -12.00
CA GLU A 187 -13.45 -9.08 -12.84
C GLU A 187 -12.18 -9.04 -11.98
N LEU A 188 -12.10 -10.00 -11.06
CA LEU A 188 -10.84 -10.43 -10.47
C LEU A 188 -9.85 -10.56 -11.65
N PRO A 189 -8.89 -9.63 -11.74
CA PRO A 189 -8.05 -9.18 -10.64
C PRO A 189 -8.02 -7.67 -10.39
N TYR A 190 -9.13 -6.96 -10.62
CA TYR A 190 -9.23 -5.50 -10.51
C TYR A 190 -8.15 -4.79 -11.34
N PRO A 191 -8.27 -4.84 -12.68
CA PRO A 191 -7.23 -4.34 -13.56
C PRO A 191 -7.03 -2.83 -13.36
N GLY A 192 -5.78 -2.43 -13.16
CA GLY A 192 -5.36 -1.03 -13.20
C GLY A 192 -5.40 -0.26 -11.87
N TYR A 193 -5.71 -0.89 -10.74
CA TYR A 193 -5.80 -0.18 -9.45
C TYR A 193 -4.95 -0.84 -8.37
N SER A 194 -3.94 -0.16 -7.84
CA SER A 194 -3.27 -0.62 -6.62
C SER A 194 -4.10 -0.28 -5.37
N VAL A 195 -3.90 -1.02 -4.26
CA VAL A 195 -4.59 -0.72 -3.00
C VAL A 195 -4.11 0.64 -2.47
N SER A 196 -2.80 0.89 -2.56
CA SER A 196 -2.20 2.17 -2.16
C SER A 196 -2.78 3.36 -2.94
N GLU A 197 -2.92 3.25 -4.26
CA GLU A 197 -3.52 4.30 -5.08
C GLU A 197 -4.98 4.59 -4.69
N ILE A 198 -5.77 3.54 -4.43
CA ILE A 198 -7.16 3.71 -3.98
C ILE A 198 -7.18 4.38 -2.60
N LEU A 199 -6.33 3.95 -1.67
CA LEU A 199 -6.25 4.55 -0.34
C LEU A 199 -5.86 6.03 -0.41
N GLU A 200 -4.92 6.41 -1.27
CA GLU A 200 -4.57 7.81 -1.53
C GLU A 200 -5.75 8.61 -2.07
N LYS A 201 -6.49 8.08 -3.05
CA LYS A 201 -7.69 8.73 -3.58
C LYS A 201 -8.78 8.91 -2.51
N VAL A 202 -8.99 7.91 -1.66
CA VAL A 202 -9.94 7.99 -0.54
C VAL A 202 -9.51 9.01 0.50
N ARG A 203 -8.20 9.10 0.82
CA ARG A 203 -7.64 10.14 1.70
C ARG A 203 -7.78 11.55 1.12
N ALA A 204 -7.75 11.66 -0.20
CA ALA A 204 -7.87 12.92 -0.92
C ALA A 204 -9.30 13.48 -0.95
N ILE A 205 -10.32 12.71 -0.54
CA ILE A 205 -11.70 13.20 -0.43
C ILE A 205 -11.75 14.42 0.50
N GLN A 206 -12.31 15.52 0.00
CA GLN A 206 -12.41 16.79 0.70
C GLN A 206 -13.83 17.02 1.23
N ASP A 207 -13.91 17.81 2.29
CA ASP A 207 -15.20 18.33 2.74
C ASP A 207 -15.70 19.37 1.71
N PRO A 208 -17.00 19.41 1.41
CA PRO A 208 -17.55 20.41 0.50
C PRO A 208 -17.37 21.84 1.06
N GLU A 209 -17.52 22.85 0.20
CA GLU A 209 -17.54 24.23 0.65
C GLU A 209 -18.68 24.47 1.64
N ARG A 210 -18.47 25.32 2.65
CA ARG A 210 -19.48 25.59 3.70
C ARG A 210 -20.49 26.67 3.31
N GLU A 211 -20.38 27.25 2.11
CA GLU A 211 -21.18 28.40 1.70
C GLU A 211 -22.67 28.07 1.59
N TRP A 212 -23.02 26.84 1.19
CA TRP A 212 -24.41 26.37 1.14
C TRP A 212 -25.09 26.34 2.54
N HIS A 213 -24.29 26.32 3.61
CA HIS A 213 -24.72 26.25 5.00
C HIS A 213 -24.88 27.64 5.66
N ARG A 214 -24.59 28.73 4.95
CA ARG A 214 -24.64 30.09 5.50
C ARG A 214 -26.03 30.70 5.27
N PRO A 215 -26.86 30.90 6.31
CA PRO A 215 -28.13 31.59 6.11
C PRO A 215 -27.88 33.04 5.70
N PRO A 216 -28.69 33.62 4.79
CA PRO A 216 -28.65 35.03 4.49
C PRO A 216 -29.16 35.80 5.72
N SER A 217 -28.24 36.31 6.53
CA SER A 217 -28.49 37.27 7.62
C SER A 217 -29.67 36.90 8.55
N GLY A 218 -29.46 35.88 9.39
CA GLY A 218 -30.44 35.57 10.45
C GLY A 218 -30.03 34.36 11.30
N SER A 219 -29.51 34.64 12.49
CA SER A 219 -29.52 33.87 13.77
C SER A 219 -29.56 32.33 13.85
N TYR A 220 -29.30 31.55 12.79
CA TYR A 220 -29.13 30.10 12.90
C TYR A 220 -27.65 29.75 12.79
N SER A 221 -26.93 29.84 13.91
CA SER A 221 -25.62 29.17 14.01
C SER A 221 -25.87 27.68 14.12
N CYS A 222 -25.96 26.97 13.00
CA CYS A 222 -25.95 25.52 13.06
C CYS A 222 -24.52 25.09 13.37
N SER A 223 -24.26 24.70 14.62
CA SER A 223 -22.99 24.13 15.11
C SER A 223 -22.77 22.71 14.59
N CYS A 224 -23.05 22.48 13.32
CA CYS A 224 -22.95 21.16 12.72
C CYS A 224 -21.47 20.78 12.51
N LEU A 225 -21.10 19.60 12.98
CA LEU A 225 -19.85 18.95 12.61
C LEU A 225 -20.01 18.40 11.18
N PHE A 226 -19.80 19.29 10.21
CA PHE A 226 -19.81 18.98 8.78
C PHE A 226 -18.45 18.41 8.38
N SER A 227 -18.37 17.09 8.19
CA SER A 227 -17.16 16.45 7.67
C SER A 227 -17.46 15.13 6.96
N LEU A 228 -17.05 15.04 5.69
CA LEU A 228 -16.87 13.79 4.96
C LEU A 228 -15.60 13.06 5.41
N LYS A 229 -14.55 13.81 5.77
CA LYS A 229 -13.27 13.23 6.19
C LYS A 229 -13.37 12.41 7.46
N SER A 230 -14.07 12.89 8.48
CA SER A 230 -14.16 12.23 9.78
C SER A 230 -14.62 10.76 9.69
N PRO A 231 -15.79 10.43 9.07
CA PRO A 231 -16.27 9.06 8.99
C PRO A 231 -15.41 8.13 8.11
N ILE A 232 -14.64 8.70 7.17
CA ILE A 232 -13.71 7.96 6.32
C ILE A 232 -12.41 7.68 7.09
N GLN A 233 -11.80 8.70 7.71
CA GLN A 233 -10.53 8.60 8.40
C GLN A 233 -10.60 7.74 9.66
N SER A 234 -11.75 7.69 10.35
CA SER A 234 -11.92 6.81 11.52
C SER A 234 -11.91 5.32 11.14
N ARG A 235 -12.34 4.98 9.93
CA ARG A 235 -12.46 3.59 9.45
C ARG A 235 -11.26 3.13 8.61
N LEU A 236 -10.55 4.05 7.96
CA LEU A 236 -9.44 3.73 7.07
C LEU A 236 -8.32 2.89 7.73
N PRO A 237 -7.92 3.11 9.00
CA PRO A 237 -6.92 2.29 9.67
C PRO A 237 -7.29 0.81 9.76
N MET A 238 -8.59 0.48 9.81
CA MET A 238 -9.06 -0.92 9.86
C MET A 238 -8.72 -1.69 8.59
N VAL A 239 -8.70 -1.00 7.44
CA VAL A 239 -8.31 -1.57 6.14
C VAL A 239 -6.78 -1.68 6.05
N VAL A 240 -6.06 -0.60 6.37
CA VAL A 240 -4.59 -0.54 6.27
C VAL A 240 -3.91 -1.59 7.15
N ASN A 241 -4.40 -1.76 8.39
CA ASN A 241 -3.77 -2.65 9.36
C ASN A 241 -3.91 -4.15 9.02
N LYS A 242 -4.86 -4.52 8.15
CA LYS A 242 -5.04 -5.90 7.69
C LYS A 242 -4.07 -6.27 6.57
N ILE A 243 -3.49 -5.29 5.89
CA ILE A 243 -2.49 -5.54 4.85
C ILE A 243 -1.15 -5.82 5.53
N THR A 244 -0.81 -7.10 5.61
CA THR A 244 0.37 -7.58 6.32
C THR A 244 1.30 -8.34 5.39
N GLY A 245 2.57 -8.42 5.75
CA GLY A 245 3.51 -9.27 5.04
C GLY A 245 3.24 -10.73 5.35
N LEU A 246 3.19 -11.57 4.33
CA LEU A 246 2.94 -12.99 4.51
C LEU A 246 4.07 -13.62 5.33
N THR A 247 3.70 -14.41 6.33
CA THR A 247 4.60 -15.36 6.97
C THR A 247 4.52 -16.67 6.19
N ARG A 248 5.66 -17.18 5.72
CA ARG A 248 5.66 -18.49 5.08
C ARG A 248 5.30 -19.56 6.13
N PRO A 249 4.45 -20.55 5.80
CA PRO A 249 4.24 -21.73 6.65
C PRO A 249 5.53 -22.56 6.77
#